data_AF-A0A932B4X8-F1
#
_entry.id   AF-A0A932B4X8-F1
#
_cell.length_a   1.000
_cell.length_b   1.000
_cell.length_c   1.000
_cell.angle_alpha   90.00
_cell.angle_beta   90.00
_cell.angle_gamma   90.00
#
_symmetry.space_group_name_H-M   'P 1'
#
loop_
_entity.id
_entity.type
_entity.pdbx_description
1 polymer ?
#
loop_
_entity_poly.entity_id
_entity_poly.type
_entity_poly.pdbx_seq_one_letter_code
_entity_poly.pdbx_strand_id
1 'polypeptide(L)'
;MNDGLLSTWARPTMIGLVAFSLLLGIAGGLMRAGVPVIGWLPAAWVLPAASLHAALMVCGFLGTVIGIERAVALHAPWAFLAPLFSGSGAVCLMLGQAWLGMALMVLAGAAFVLVNLFIVGKQSARHTWLLLVSALVWLLGNVRLMHHGLANGTLLAWLGFLILTIAAERLEMTRLMRVRPWSNPLLLGCLAMLLSGIALAEWQDQAALLAWGFGLITLSAWLITFDMARMLHASVLMRLLAGHDDATWLARGSTLNAAAIAVFAMTVLSAAWSWRRRHP
;
A
#
# COMPACT_ATOMS: atom_id res chain seq x y z
N MET A 1 28.23 -0.56 19.26
CA MET A 1 27.97 -1.09 20.62
C MET A 1 26.73 -0.44 21.28
N ASN A 2 25.69 -0.11 20.50
CA ASN A 2 24.41 0.43 21.00
C ASN A 2 23.17 -0.24 20.35
N ASP A 3 23.35 -1.29 19.55
CA ASP A 3 22.26 -1.93 18.80
C ASP A 3 21.41 -2.90 19.65
N GLY A 4 21.89 -3.29 20.84
CA GLY A 4 21.25 -4.29 21.68
C GLY A 4 19.98 -3.80 22.39
N LEU A 5 20.01 -2.63 23.03
CA LEU A 5 18.93 -2.15 23.92
C LEU A 5 17.73 -1.55 23.18
N LEU A 6 17.95 -0.91 22.03
CA LEU A 6 16.85 -0.46 21.16
C LEU A 6 16.12 -1.66 20.55
N SER A 7 16.81 -2.77 20.30
CA SER A 7 16.21 -3.95 19.66
C SER A 7 15.27 -4.75 20.56
N THR A 8 15.52 -4.80 21.88
CA THR A 8 14.74 -5.64 22.80
C THR A 8 13.32 -5.13 23.02
N TRP A 9 13.14 -3.80 23.03
CA TRP A 9 11.83 -3.18 23.29
C TRP A 9 11.17 -2.63 22.03
N ALA A 10 11.92 -2.09 21.06
CA ALA A 10 11.28 -1.50 19.88
C ALA A 10 10.52 -2.53 19.05
N ARG A 11 11.07 -3.75 18.86
CA ARG A 11 10.41 -4.82 18.10
C ARG A 11 9.07 -5.24 18.70
N PRO A 12 8.97 -5.64 19.98
CA PRO A 12 7.68 -6.01 20.55
C PRO A 12 6.70 -4.84 20.60
N THR A 13 7.17 -3.60 20.82
CA THR A 13 6.30 -2.42 20.75
C THR A 13 5.70 -2.25 19.35
N MET A 14 6.51 -2.32 18.29
CA MET A 14 6.02 -2.21 16.91
C MET A 14 5.02 -3.31 16.56
N ILE A 15 5.32 -4.56 16.94
CA ILE A 15 4.40 -5.69 16.74
C ILE A 15 3.09 -5.46 17.49
N GLY A 16 3.16 -4.96 18.73
CA GLY A 16 1.99 -4.60 19.53
C GLY A 16 1.12 -3.54 18.85
N LEU A 17 1.72 -2.47 18.31
CA LEU A 17 1.01 -1.42 17.58
C LEU A 17 0.34 -1.94 16.29
N VAL A 18 1.04 -2.79 15.54
CA VAL A 18 0.51 -3.44 14.33
C VAL A 18 -0.68 -4.34 14.68
N ALA A 19 -0.51 -5.23 15.67
CA ALA A 19 -1.54 -6.15 16.11
C ALA A 19 -2.77 -5.42 16.67
N PHE A 20 -2.56 -4.39 17.48
CA PHE A 20 -3.63 -3.54 18.02
C PHE A 20 -4.46 -2.91 16.89
N SER A 21 -3.80 -2.28 15.92
CA SER A 21 -4.47 -1.62 14.80
C SER A 21 -5.19 -2.62 13.90
N LEU A 22 -4.57 -3.77 13.62
CA LEU A 22 -5.14 -4.84 12.80
C LEU A 22 -6.40 -5.44 13.44
N LEU A 23 -6.33 -5.83 14.71
CA LEU A 23 -7.44 -6.48 15.42
C LEU A 23 -8.64 -5.55 15.54
N LEU A 24 -8.43 -4.29 15.93
CA LEU A 24 -9.50 -3.30 16.02
C LEU A 24 -10.02 -2.88 14.65
N GLY A 25 -9.14 -2.78 13.65
CA GLY A 25 -9.53 -2.55 12.27
C GLY A 25 -10.43 -3.66 11.74
N ILE A 26 -10.07 -4.94 11.93
CA ILE A 26 -10.90 -6.09 11.54
C ILE A 26 -12.23 -6.08 12.29
N ALA A 27 -12.23 -5.89 13.61
CA ALA A 27 -13.45 -5.79 14.39
C ALA A 27 -14.37 -4.67 13.88
N GLY A 28 -13.81 -3.49 13.62
CA GLY A 28 -14.51 -2.37 12.99
C GLY A 28 -15.08 -2.69 11.61
N GLY A 29 -14.34 -3.42 10.78
CA GLY A 29 -14.78 -3.84 9.45
C GLY A 29 -15.94 -4.82 9.51
N LEU A 30 -15.89 -5.79 10.43
CA LEU A 30 -16.95 -6.75 10.68
C LEU A 30 -18.24 -6.06 11.15
N MET A 31 -18.13 -5.07 12.04
CA MET A 31 -19.28 -4.24 12.46
C MET A 31 -19.96 -3.56 11.28
N ARG A 32 -19.16 -2.97 10.41
CA ARG A 32 -19.66 -2.29 9.20
C ARG A 32 -20.27 -3.26 8.20
N ALA A 33 -19.83 -4.51 8.19
CA ALA A 33 -20.39 -5.58 7.37
C ALA A 33 -21.71 -6.17 7.95
N GLY A 34 -22.22 -5.61 9.05
CA GLY A 34 -23.47 -6.05 9.68
C GLY A 34 -23.32 -7.22 10.63
N VAL A 35 -22.09 -7.65 10.93
CA VAL A 35 -21.84 -8.64 11.98
C VAL A 35 -21.99 -7.93 13.33
N PRO A 36 -22.93 -8.33 14.20
CA PRO A 36 -23.04 -7.74 15.54
C PRO A 36 -21.79 -8.13 16.34
N VAL A 37 -20.91 -7.15 16.58
CA VAL A 37 -19.54 -7.44 17.05
C VAL A 37 -19.47 -7.60 18.57
N ILE A 38 -19.15 -8.84 18.92
CA ILE A 38 -18.01 -9.27 19.75
C ILE A 38 -18.02 -8.84 21.24
N GLY A 39 -18.41 -9.78 22.10
CA GLY A 39 -18.39 -9.63 23.57
C GLY A 39 -17.02 -9.47 24.23
N TRP A 40 -15.89 -9.63 23.51
CA TRP A 40 -14.55 -9.35 24.05
C TRP A 40 -14.11 -7.88 23.91
N LEU A 41 -14.80 -7.07 23.09
CA LEU A 41 -14.41 -5.68 22.88
C LEU A 41 -15.07 -4.79 23.95
N PRO A 42 -14.32 -3.92 24.66
CA PRO A 42 -14.91 -2.98 25.60
C PRO A 42 -15.98 -2.10 24.92
N ALA A 43 -17.11 -1.87 25.59
CA ALA A 43 -18.23 -1.11 25.03
C ALA A 43 -17.82 0.28 24.51
N ALA A 44 -16.87 0.93 25.20
CA ALA A 44 -16.34 2.24 24.81
C ALA A 44 -15.61 2.23 23.46
N TRP A 45 -15.14 1.07 22.98
CA TRP A 45 -14.30 0.94 21.78
C TRP A 45 -15.08 0.45 20.57
N VAL A 46 -16.33 -0.01 20.75
CA VAL A 46 -17.20 -0.51 19.67
C VAL A 46 -17.43 0.56 18.59
N LEU A 47 -17.95 1.73 18.98
CA LEU A 47 -18.24 2.81 18.04
C LEU A 47 -16.96 3.41 17.40
N PRO A 48 -15.90 3.73 18.16
CA PRO A 48 -14.63 4.18 17.58
C PRO A 48 -14.04 3.17 16.58
N ALA A 49 -14.01 1.87 16.91
CA ALA A 49 -13.46 0.86 16.01
C ALA A 49 -14.22 0.78 14.67
N ALA A 50 -15.56 0.84 14.70
CA ALA A 50 -16.39 0.83 13.49
C ALA A 50 -16.28 2.12 12.67
N SER A 51 -16.33 3.27 13.33
CA SER A 51 -16.30 4.58 12.67
C SER A 51 -14.91 4.91 12.10
N LEU A 52 -13.85 4.57 12.84
CA LEU A 52 -12.46 4.83 12.46
C LEU A 52 -11.79 3.64 11.77
N HIS A 53 -12.56 2.63 11.32
CA HIS A 53 -12.05 1.43 10.63
C HIS A 53 -11.02 1.78 9.54
N ALA A 54 -11.32 2.75 8.67
CA ALA A 54 -10.41 3.15 7.60
C ALA A 54 -9.09 3.73 8.14
N ALA A 55 -9.15 4.55 9.19
CA ALA A 55 -7.96 5.11 9.84
C ALA A 55 -7.13 4.01 10.52
N LEU A 56 -7.78 3.06 11.19
CA LEU A 56 -7.12 1.91 11.84
C LEU A 56 -6.44 1.00 10.82
N MET A 57 -7.12 0.68 9.71
CA MET A 57 -6.57 -0.22 8.68
C MET A 57 -5.48 0.45 7.85
N VAL A 58 -5.72 1.67 7.34
CA VAL A 58 -4.78 2.31 6.42
C VAL A 58 -3.64 2.99 7.18
N CYS A 59 -3.96 3.82 8.16
CA CYS A 59 -2.93 4.57 8.90
C CYS A 59 -2.35 3.73 10.04
N GLY A 60 -3.18 3.09 10.85
CA GLY A 60 -2.71 2.32 12.00
C GLY A 60 -1.96 1.04 11.62
N PHE A 61 -2.53 0.22 10.74
CA PHE A 61 -1.97 -1.09 10.38
C PHE A 61 -1.03 -0.98 9.17
N LEU A 62 -1.56 -0.70 7.97
CA LEU A 62 -0.78 -0.73 6.73
C LEU A 62 0.32 0.33 6.72
N GLY A 63 0.04 1.56 7.16
CA GLY A 63 1.04 2.63 7.30
C GLY A 63 2.19 2.24 8.22
N THR A 64 1.90 1.52 9.32
CA THR A 64 2.94 1.01 10.22
C THR A 64 3.75 -0.10 9.58
N VAL A 65 3.11 -1.10 8.94
CA VAL A 65 3.81 -2.23 8.29
C VAL A 65 4.69 -1.75 7.14
N ILE A 66 4.13 -0.95 6.22
CA ILE A 66 4.86 -0.38 5.09
C ILE A 66 6.01 0.51 5.60
N GLY A 67 5.75 1.30 6.65
CA GLY A 67 6.78 2.12 7.30
C GLY A 67 7.93 1.30 7.87
N ILE A 68 7.64 0.17 8.53
CA ILE A 68 8.67 -0.77 9.04
C ILE A 68 9.49 -1.32 7.89
N GLU A 69 8.84 -1.83 6.82
CA GLU A 69 9.55 -2.38 5.67
C GLU A 69 10.51 -1.38 5.05
N ARG A 70 10.07 -0.13 4.86
CA ARG A 70 10.93 0.93 4.30
C ARG A 70 12.04 1.32 5.26
N ALA A 71 11.77 1.41 6.56
CA ALA A 71 12.79 1.72 7.56
C ALA A 71 13.89 0.65 7.63
N VAL A 72 13.50 -0.63 7.54
CA VAL A 72 14.42 -1.77 7.47
C VAL A 72 15.24 -1.72 6.18
N ALA A 73 14.59 -1.51 5.03
CA ALA A 73 15.27 -1.44 3.73
C ALA A 73 16.30 -0.31 3.67
N LEU A 74 16.05 0.82 4.36
CA LEU A 74 16.96 1.95 4.37
C LEU A 74 18.14 1.79 5.34
N HIS A 75 18.07 0.84 6.28
CA HIS A 75 19.00 0.66 7.39
C HIS A 75 19.24 1.95 8.20
N ALA A 76 18.17 2.74 8.42
CA ALA A 76 18.25 4.03 9.11
C ALA A 76 17.33 4.07 10.34
N PRO A 77 17.85 4.29 11.56
CA PRO A 77 17.05 4.21 12.79
C PRO A 77 15.97 5.30 12.87
N TRP A 78 16.22 6.50 12.32
CA TRP A 78 15.25 7.59 12.30
C TRP A 78 14.02 7.25 11.43
N ALA A 79 14.14 6.36 10.44
CA ALA A 79 13.03 5.98 9.58
C ALA A 79 11.93 5.23 10.35
N PHE A 80 12.24 4.66 11.51
CA PHE A 80 11.26 4.06 12.41
C PHE A 80 10.35 5.07 13.11
N LEU A 81 10.64 6.39 13.04
CA LEU A 81 9.72 7.42 13.53
C LEU A 81 8.38 7.37 12.79
N ALA A 82 8.39 7.14 11.47
CA ALA A 82 7.17 7.06 10.67
C ALA A 82 6.20 5.97 11.19
N PRO A 83 6.59 4.68 11.27
CA PRO A 83 5.68 3.64 11.74
C PRO A 83 5.38 3.77 13.25
N LEU A 84 6.28 4.33 14.07
CA LEU A 84 6.01 4.61 15.48
C LEU A 84 4.86 5.62 15.65
N PHE A 85 4.91 6.74 14.92
CA PHE A 85 3.83 7.73 14.94
C PHE A 85 2.53 7.17 14.36
N SER A 86 2.63 6.36 13.32
CA SER A 86 1.49 5.72 12.65
C SER A 86 0.69 4.83 13.61
N GLY A 87 1.37 3.90 14.28
CA GLY A 87 0.76 2.99 15.25
C GLY A 87 0.31 3.70 16.53
N SER A 88 1.12 4.61 17.05
CA SER A 88 0.77 5.39 18.25
C SER A 88 -0.44 6.30 18.02
N GLY A 89 -0.58 6.85 16.81
CA GLY A 89 -1.73 7.63 16.39
C GLY A 89 -3.02 6.81 16.45
N ALA A 90 -3.00 5.57 15.97
CA ALA A 90 -4.14 4.65 16.05
C ALA A 90 -4.55 4.34 17.50
N VAL A 91 -3.57 4.13 18.40
CA VAL A 91 -3.84 3.96 19.83
C VAL A 91 -4.50 5.21 20.42
N CYS A 92 -3.96 6.40 20.14
CA CYS A 92 -4.52 7.65 20.65
C CYS A 92 -5.97 7.86 20.18
N LEU A 93 -6.27 7.55 18.92
CA LEU A 93 -7.63 7.62 18.39
C LEU A 93 -8.60 6.68 19.14
N MET A 94 -8.17 5.46 19.46
CA MET A 94 -8.98 4.49 20.24
C MET A 94 -9.16 4.89 21.69
N LEU A 95 -8.20 5.61 22.27
CA LEU A 95 -8.30 6.17 23.62
C LEU A 95 -9.12 7.46 23.68
N GLY A 96 -9.73 7.90 22.58
CA GLY A 96 -10.53 9.13 22.52
C GLY A 96 -9.69 10.41 22.40
N GLN A 97 -8.37 10.31 22.31
CA GLN A 97 -7.46 11.45 22.13
C GLN A 97 -7.35 11.82 20.65
N ALA A 98 -8.49 12.26 20.09
CA ALA A 98 -8.66 12.45 18.64
C ALA A 98 -7.62 13.41 18.02
N TRP A 99 -7.40 14.57 18.65
CA TRP A 99 -6.41 15.56 18.18
C TRP A 99 -5.00 14.99 18.14
N LEU A 100 -4.54 14.39 19.24
CA LEU A 100 -3.21 13.79 19.32
C LEU A 100 -3.04 12.64 18.31
N GLY A 101 -4.07 11.81 18.16
CA GLY A 101 -4.06 10.72 17.18
C GLY A 101 -3.93 11.21 15.74
N MET A 102 -4.70 12.23 15.36
CA MET A 102 -4.62 12.84 14.03
C MET A 102 -3.28 13.55 13.80
N ALA A 103 -2.77 14.29 14.79
CA ALA A 103 -1.47 14.95 14.72
C ALA A 103 -0.33 13.92 14.53
N LEU A 104 -0.36 12.81 15.26
CA LEU A 104 0.60 11.71 15.08
C LEU A 104 0.49 11.08 13.69
N MET A 105 -0.70 10.92 13.12
CA MET A 105 -0.85 10.44 11.74
C MET A 105 -0.25 11.41 10.72
N VAL A 106 -0.41 12.73 10.91
CA VAL A 106 0.24 13.73 10.06
C VAL A 106 1.77 13.64 10.17
N LEU A 107 2.30 13.53 11.39
CA LEU A 107 3.73 13.34 11.62
C LEU A 107 4.25 12.02 11.01
N ALA A 108 3.46 10.95 11.05
CA ALA A 108 3.78 9.67 10.40
C ALA A 108 3.91 9.84 8.89
N GLY A 109 2.94 10.51 8.25
CA GLY A 109 2.97 10.82 6.82
C GLY A 109 4.17 11.69 6.44
N ALA A 110 4.47 12.72 7.24
CA ALA A 110 5.60 13.61 6.99
C ALA A 110 6.95 12.87 7.10
N ALA A 111 7.13 12.08 8.16
CA ALA A 111 8.31 11.24 8.33
C ALA A 111 8.44 10.21 7.18
N PHE A 112 7.33 9.62 6.74
CA PHE A 112 7.33 8.67 5.62
C PHE A 112 7.67 9.33 4.28
N VAL A 113 7.22 10.57 4.05
CA VAL A 113 7.67 11.38 2.89
C VAL A 113 9.17 11.61 2.95
N LEU A 114 9.74 11.96 4.10
CA LEU A 114 11.19 12.12 4.27
C LEU A 114 11.96 10.82 3.96
N VAL A 115 11.46 9.67 4.42
CA VAL A 115 12.03 8.35 4.09
C VAL A 115 12.05 8.14 2.57
N ASN A 116 10.93 8.40 1.89
CA ASN A 116 10.84 8.21 0.44
C ASN A 116 11.68 9.22 -0.36
N LEU A 117 11.79 10.47 0.09
CA LEU A 117 12.70 11.46 -0.49
C LEU A 117 14.15 10.99 -0.43
N PHE A 118 14.55 10.42 0.71
CA PHE A 118 15.90 9.90 0.88
C PHE A 118 16.16 8.63 0.03
N ILE A 119 15.16 7.76 -0.13
CA ILE A 119 15.22 6.62 -1.06
C ILE A 119 15.42 7.09 -2.51
N VAL A 120 14.64 8.08 -2.96
CA VAL A 120 14.77 8.67 -4.30
C VAL A 120 16.16 9.30 -4.49
N GLY A 121 16.68 9.99 -3.46
CA GLY A 121 18.02 10.57 -3.49
C GLY A 121 19.15 9.53 -3.60
N LYS A 122 18.98 8.34 -3.00
CA LYS A 122 19.95 7.24 -3.12
C LYS A 122 19.86 6.52 -4.46
N GLN A 123 18.65 6.25 -4.95
CA GLN A 123 18.44 5.53 -6.19
C GLN A 123 17.20 6.03 -6.93
N SER A 124 17.41 6.98 -7.84
CA SER A 124 16.33 7.52 -8.66
C SER A 124 15.88 6.48 -9.69
N ALA A 125 14.69 5.93 -9.48
CA ALA A 125 14.00 5.04 -10.41
C ALA A 125 12.50 5.35 -10.43
N ARG A 126 11.80 4.91 -11.49
CA ARG A 126 10.37 5.22 -11.67
C ARG A 126 9.50 4.78 -10.48
N HIS A 127 9.74 3.58 -9.96
CA HIS A 127 9.02 3.07 -8.78
C HIS A 127 9.29 3.91 -7.53
N THR A 128 10.53 4.39 -7.31
CA THR A 128 10.84 5.25 -6.15
C THR A 128 10.12 6.59 -6.21
N TRP A 129 10.00 7.20 -7.41
CA TRP A 129 9.18 8.41 -7.59
C TRP A 129 7.70 8.14 -7.35
N LEU A 130 7.19 6.99 -7.81
CA LEU A 130 5.80 6.62 -7.57
C LEU A 130 5.52 6.36 -6.08
N LEU A 131 6.46 5.75 -5.34
CA LEU A 131 6.40 5.60 -3.89
C LEU A 131 6.43 6.96 -3.17
N LEU A 132 7.22 7.92 -3.65
CA LEU A 132 7.19 9.28 -3.11
C LEU A 132 5.84 9.97 -3.34
N VAL A 133 5.27 9.86 -4.53
CA VAL A 133 3.92 10.38 -4.81
C VAL A 133 2.88 9.72 -3.89
N SER A 134 2.98 8.41 -3.70
CA SER A 134 2.14 7.66 -2.77
C SER A 134 2.27 8.20 -1.32
N ALA A 135 3.49 8.44 -0.84
CA ALA A 135 3.74 9.01 0.47
C ALA A 135 3.15 10.42 0.63
N LEU A 136 3.25 11.26 -0.40
CA LEU A 136 2.64 12.60 -0.40
C LEU A 136 1.11 12.52 -0.36
N VAL A 137 0.52 11.59 -1.12
CA VAL A 137 -0.93 11.33 -1.10
C VAL A 137 -1.38 10.83 0.28
N TRP A 138 -0.59 10.01 0.96
CA TRP A 138 -0.89 9.58 2.33
C TRP A 138 -0.86 10.74 3.32
N LEU A 139 0.17 11.60 3.26
CA LEU A 139 0.27 12.80 4.08
C LEU A 139 -0.93 13.73 3.83
N LEU A 140 -1.31 13.95 2.56
CA LEU A 140 -2.50 14.71 2.20
C LEU A 140 -3.76 14.12 2.84
N GLY A 141 -3.94 12.80 2.80
CA GLY A 141 -5.04 12.12 3.47
C GLY A 141 -5.06 12.37 4.98
N ASN A 142 -3.91 12.33 5.65
CA ASN A 142 -3.81 12.57 7.10
C ASN A 142 -4.09 14.03 7.47
N VAL A 143 -3.63 14.99 6.66
CA VAL A 143 -3.97 16.41 6.83
C VAL A 143 -5.47 16.64 6.61
N ARG A 144 -6.05 16.02 5.58
CA ARG A 144 -7.49 16.07 5.32
C ARG A 144 -8.31 15.47 6.45
N LEU A 145 -7.88 14.35 7.03
CA LEU A 145 -8.53 13.79 8.23
C LEU A 145 -8.60 14.83 9.35
N MET A 146 -7.49 15.55 9.60
CA MET A 146 -7.40 16.53 10.68
C MET A 146 -8.33 17.74 10.50
N HIS A 147 -8.56 18.17 9.25
CA HIS A 147 -9.36 19.36 8.94
C HIS A 147 -10.82 19.07 8.55
N HIS A 148 -11.05 17.95 7.86
CA HIS A 148 -12.34 17.62 7.25
C HIS A 148 -12.93 16.30 7.75
N GLY A 149 -12.22 15.58 8.64
CA GLY A 149 -12.65 14.29 9.14
C GLY A 149 -12.68 13.21 8.04
N LEU A 150 -13.59 12.24 8.20
CA LEU A 150 -13.75 11.10 7.29
C LEU A 150 -14.62 11.45 6.07
N ALA A 151 -14.20 12.44 5.29
CA ALA A 151 -14.79 12.79 4.00
C ALA A 151 -14.30 11.87 2.87
N ASN A 152 -15.03 11.85 1.74
CA ASN A 152 -14.66 11.08 0.55
C ASN A 152 -13.22 11.36 0.10
N GLY A 153 -12.81 12.63 0.08
CA GLY A 153 -11.45 13.02 -0.30
C GLY A 153 -10.35 12.45 0.60
N THR A 154 -10.63 12.22 1.89
CA THR A 154 -9.72 11.55 2.84
C THR A 154 -9.59 10.07 2.47
N LEU A 155 -10.72 9.40 2.23
CA LEU A 155 -10.76 7.98 1.88
C LEU A 155 -10.08 7.70 0.52
N LEU A 156 -10.32 8.55 -0.48
CA LEU A 156 -9.68 8.45 -1.79
C LEU A 156 -8.17 8.64 -1.69
N ALA A 157 -7.70 9.59 -0.87
CA ALA A 157 -6.27 9.78 -0.64
C ALA A 157 -5.64 8.54 0.03
N TRP A 158 -6.24 8.02 1.09
CA TRP A 158 -5.76 6.81 1.77
C TRP A 158 -5.76 5.57 0.88
N LEU A 159 -6.81 5.38 0.07
CA LEU A 159 -6.85 4.30 -0.90
C LEU A 159 -5.80 4.51 -2.00
N GLY A 160 -5.61 5.76 -2.44
CA GLY A 160 -4.55 6.15 -3.37
C GLY A 160 -3.17 5.81 -2.90
N PHE A 161 -2.85 6.09 -1.64
CA PHE A 161 -1.60 5.67 -1.00
C PHE A 161 -1.39 4.15 -1.15
N LEU A 162 -2.37 3.31 -0.83
CA LEU A 162 -2.19 1.86 -0.95
C LEU A 162 -2.03 1.42 -2.41
N ILE A 163 -2.88 1.92 -3.30
CA ILE A 163 -2.88 1.54 -4.71
C ILE A 163 -1.59 1.96 -5.41
N LEU A 164 -1.11 3.18 -5.16
CA LEU A 164 0.13 3.68 -5.73
C LEU A 164 1.35 2.96 -5.16
N THR A 165 1.32 2.59 -3.87
CA THR A 165 2.38 1.76 -3.25
C THR A 165 2.45 0.40 -3.92
N ILE A 166 1.32 -0.30 -4.06
CA ILE A 166 1.24 -1.60 -4.75
C ILE A 166 1.73 -1.46 -6.19
N ALA A 167 1.25 -0.45 -6.93
CA ALA A 167 1.69 -0.21 -8.31
C ALA A 167 3.20 0.04 -8.40
N ALA A 168 3.78 0.77 -7.44
CA ALA A 168 5.21 1.02 -7.40
C ALA A 168 6.02 -0.24 -7.11
N GLU A 169 5.60 -1.07 -6.15
CA GLU A 169 6.24 -2.36 -5.87
C GLU A 169 6.18 -3.29 -7.09
N ARG A 170 5.06 -3.30 -7.83
CA ARG A 170 4.95 -4.06 -9.09
C ARG A 170 5.87 -3.52 -10.18
N LEU A 171 6.05 -2.20 -10.27
CA LEU A 171 7.01 -1.56 -11.18
C LEU A 171 8.47 -1.88 -10.83
N GLU A 172 8.77 -2.05 -9.54
CA GLU A 172 10.10 -2.46 -9.08
C GLU A 172 10.44 -3.86 -9.61
N MET A 173 9.49 -4.80 -9.51
CA MET A 173 9.66 -6.20 -9.95
C MET A 173 9.76 -6.35 -11.48
N THR A 174 9.09 -5.49 -12.24
CA THR A 174 9.11 -5.51 -13.71
C THR A 174 10.30 -4.75 -14.31
N ARG A 175 11.17 -4.15 -13.49
CA ARG A 175 12.35 -3.38 -13.93
C ARG A 175 13.32 -4.18 -14.81
N LEU A 176 13.40 -5.50 -14.62
CA LEU A 176 14.29 -6.37 -15.39
C LEU A 176 13.74 -6.70 -16.79
N MET A 177 12.53 -6.24 -17.12
CA MET A 177 11.88 -6.49 -18.40
C MET A 177 12.09 -5.36 -19.39
N ARG A 178 11.98 -5.70 -20.68
CA ARG A 178 12.02 -4.72 -21.77
C ARG A 178 10.77 -3.83 -21.74
N VAL A 179 10.92 -2.60 -21.25
CA VAL A 179 9.83 -1.64 -21.18
C VAL A 179 9.45 -1.14 -22.59
N ARG A 180 8.18 -1.25 -22.96
CA ARG A 180 7.65 -0.64 -24.19
C ARG A 180 7.50 0.88 -24.01
N PRO A 181 7.83 1.72 -25.03
CA PRO A 181 7.85 3.18 -24.87
C PRO A 181 6.48 3.77 -24.50
N TRP A 182 5.38 3.17 -24.97
CA TRP A 182 4.00 3.59 -24.70
C TRP A 182 3.50 3.31 -23.27
N SER A 183 4.21 2.46 -22.52
CA SER A 183 3.81 2.08 -21.16
C SER A 183 3.88 3.26 -20.19
N ASN A 184 4.86 4.14 -20.36
CA ASN A 184 5.11 5.27 -19.46
C ASN A 184 4.05 6.40 -19.55
N PRO A 185 3.68 6.92 -20.74
CA PRO A 185 2.64 7.95 -20.82
C PRO A 185 1.27 7.44 -20.35
N LEU A 186 0.95 6.16 -20.58
CA LEU A 186 -0.29 5.56 -20.08
C LEU A 186 -0.32 5.47 -18.54
N LEU A 187 0.80 5.10 -17.91
CA LEU A 187 0.91 5.08 -16.44
C LEU A 187 0.74 6.49 -15.86
N LEU A 188 1.35 7.50 -16.49
CA LEU A 188 1.19 8.90 -16.09
C LEU A 188 -0.26 9.36 -16.27
N GLY A 189 -0.95 8.95 -17.33
CA GLY A 189 -2.37 9.20 -17.52
C GLY A 189 -3.23 8.58 -16.41
N CYS A 190 -2.96 7.33 -16.03
CA CYS A 190 -3.64 6.68 -14.90
C CYS A 190 -3.43 7.44 -13.60
N LEU A 191 -2.18 7.82 -13.32
CA LEU A 191 -1.83 8.58 -12.13
C LEU A 191 -2.54 9.94 -12.12
N ALA A 192 -2.55 10.65 -13.24
CA ALA A 192 -3.22 11.94 -13.36
C ALA A 192 -4.73 11.83 -13.10
N MET A 193 -5.39 10.78 -13.60
CA MET A 193 -6.81 10.53 -13.35
C MET A 193 -7.12 10.20 -11.89
N LEU A 194 -6.26 9.42 -11.22
CA LEU A 194 -6.43 9.13 -9.80
C LEU A 194 -6.21 10.39 -8.96
N LEU A 195 -5.11 11.12 -9.19
CA LEU A 195 -4.82 12.35 -8.44
C LEU A 195 -5.87 13.45 -8.67
N SER A 196 -6.42 13.55 -9.89
CA SER A 196 -7.52 14.48 -10.16
C SER A 196 -8.80 14.09 -9.41
N GLY A 197 -9.11 12.79 -9.28
CA GLY A 197 -10.20 12.31 -8.43
C GLY A 197 -10.04 12.74 -6.96
N ILE A 198 -8.83 12.68 -6.40
CA ILE A 198 -8.55 13.15 -5.04
C ILE A 198 -8.73 14.67 -4.93
N ALA A 199 -8.26 15.43 -5.92
CA ALA A 199 -8.36 16.90 -5.91
C ALA A 199 -9.80 17.39 -6.04
N LEU A 200 -10.60 16.77 -6.91
CA LEU A 200 -11.99 17.14 -7.18
C LEU A 200 -12.94 16.80 -6.03
N ALA A 201 -12.55 15.90 -5.11
CA ALA A 201 -13.42 15.38 -4.06
C ALA A 201 -13.98 16.44 -3.09
N GLU A 202 -13.37 17.62 -3.00
CA GLU A 202 -13.87 18.71 -2.16
C GLU A 202 -14.92 19.59 -2.85
N TRP A 203 -14.96 19.56 -4.18
CA TRP A 203 -15.73 20.51 -4.99
C TRP A 203 -16.87 19.82 -5.75
N GLN A 204 -16.63 18.59 -6.22
CA GLN A 204 -17.53 17.84 -7.09
C GLN A 204 -17.43 16.34 -6.81
N ASP A 205 -18.14 15.87 -5.78
CA ASP A 205 -18.11 14.46 -5.34
C ASP A 205 -18.36 13.45 -6.47
N GLN A 206 -19.35 13.70 -7.33
CA GLN A 206 -19.67 12.79 -8.44
C GLN A 206 -18.54 12.74 -9.48
N ALA A 207 -18.00 13.89 -9.88
CA ALA A 207 -16.91 13.95 -10.84
C ALA A 207 -15.63 13.30 -10.27
N ALA A 208 -15.38 13.50 -8.97
CA ALA A 208 -14.27 12.89 -8.25
C ALA A 208 -14.35 11.35 -8.28
N LEU A 209 -15.51 10.78 -7.93
CA LEU A 209 -15.73 9.34 -7.93
C LEU A 209 -15.63 8.72 -9.34
N LEU A 210 -16.15 9.41 -10.36
CA LEU A 210 -16.04 8.97 -11.75
C LEU A 210 -14.57 8.99 -12.22
N ALA A 211 -13.87 10.10 -12.03
CA ALA A 211 -12.45 10.22 -12.37
C ALA A 211 -11.61 9.15 -11.67
N TRP A 212 -11.87 8.93 -10.38
CA TRP A 212 -11.23 7.87 -9.59
C TRP A 212 -11.53 6.47 -10.15
N GLY A 213 -12.80 6.15 -10.39
CA GLY A 213 -13.23 4.86 -10.92
C GLY A 213 -12.63 4.55 -12.30
N PHE A 214 -12.64 5.52 -13.21
CA PHE A 214 -11.97 5.38 -14.50
C PHE A 214 -10.45 5.24 -14.36
N GLY A 215 -9.83 5.97 -13.42
CA GLY A 215 -8.42 5.82 -13.09
C GLY A 215 -8.09 4.40 -12.62
N LEU A 216 -8.92 3.80 -11.77
CA LEU A 216 -8.77 2.43 -11.29
C LEU A 216 -8.90 1.40 -12.42
N ILE A 217 -9.92 1.54 -13.27
CA ILE A 217 -10.13 0.64 -14.42
C ILE A 217 -8.92 0.72 -15.36
N THR A 218 -8.45 1.93 -15.65
CA THR A 218 -7.31 2.15 -16.56
C THR A 218 -6.01 1.63 -15.95
N LEU A 219 -5.76 1.87 -14.66
CA LEU A 219 -4.60 1.33 -13.95
C LEU A 219 -4.64 -0.21 -13.90
N SER A 220 -5.81 -0.79 -13.67
CA SER A 220 -6.00 -2.25 -13.69
C SER A 220 -5.72 -2.83 -15.07
N ALA A 221 -6.27 -2.23 -16.14
CA ALA A 221 -6.00 -2.62 -17.52
C ALA A 221 -4.51 -2.47 -17.87
N TRP A 222 -3.86 -1.42 -17.37
CA TRP A 222 -2.43 -1.20 -17.52
C TRP A 222 -1.61 -2.29 -16.84
N LEU A 223 -1.90 -2.60 -15.56
CA LEU A 223 -1.22 -3.66 -14.80
C LEU A 223 -1.41 -5.02 -15.48
N ILE A 224 -2.63 -5.35 -15.91
CA ILE A 224 -2.86 -6.56 -16.68
C ILE A 224 -1.98 -6.57 -17.94
N THR A 225 -1.91 -5.46 -18.69
CA THR A 225 -1.16 -5.34 -19.96
C THR A 225 0.35 -5.38 -19.85
N PHE A 226 0.91 -4.79 -18.80
CA PHE A 226 2.34 -4.54 -18.71
C PHE A 226 3.04 -5.21 -17.52
N ASP A 227 2.30 -5.85 -16.60
CA ASP A 227 2.85 -6.60 -15.46
C ASP A 227 2.94 -8.12 -15.72
N MET A 228 4.05 -8.73 -15.30
CA MET A 228 4.26 -10.20 -15.32
C MET A 228 3.33 -10.96 -14.40
N ALA A 229 2.77 -10.29 -13.40
CA ALA A 229 1.82 -10.90 -12.48
C ALA A 229 0.56 -11.43 -13.18
N ARG A 230 0.28 -11.07 -14.45
CA ARG A 230 -0.83 -11.64 -15.24
C ARG A 230 -0.84 -13.17 -15.22
N MET A 231 0.31 -13.80 -15.47
CA MET A 231 0.39 -15.27 -15.52
C MET A 231 0.24 -15.89 -14.12
N LEU A 232 0.76 -15.22 -13.09
CA LEU A 232 0.64 -15.65 -11.70
C LEU A 232 -0.82 -15.53 -11.20
N HIS A 233 -1.49 -14.41 -11.47
CA HIS A 233 -2.89 -14.21 -11.11
C HIS A 233 -3.81 -15.18 -11.87
N ALA A 234 -3.56 -15.45 -13.16
CA ALA A 234 -4.29 -16.48 -13.89
C ALA A 234 -4.14 -17.86 -13.23
N SER A 235 -2.94 -18.21 -12.77
CA SER A 235 -2.69 -19.47 -12.04
C SER A 235 -3.41 -19.55 -10.69
N VAL A 236 -3.50 -18.43 -9.97
CA VAL A 236 -4.20 -18.36 -8.68
C VAL A 236 -5.71 -18.40 -8.88
N LEU A 237 -6.23 -17.67 -9.86
CA LEU A 237 -7.66 -17.64 -10.20
C LEU A 237 -8.17 -19.03 -10.62
N MET A 238 -7.40 -19.72 -11.46
CA MET A 238 -7.70 -21.09 -11.90
C MET A 238 -7.76 -22.07 -10.71
N ARG A 239 -6.89 -21.91 -9.71
CA ARG A 239 -6.87 -22.78 -8.53
C ARG A 239 -7.96 -22.45 -7.53
N LEU A 240 -8.25 -21.17 -7.31
CA LEU A 240 -9.26 -20.73 -6.35
C LEU A 240 -10.69 -20.92 -6.85
N LEU A 241 -10.95 -20.67 -8.14
CA LEU A 241 -12.29 -20.77 -8.71
C LEU A 241 -12.65 -22.17 -9.20
N ALA A 242 -11.67 -22.93 -9.72
CA ALA A 242 -11.92 -24.23 -10.33
C ALA A 242 -11.24 -25.41 -9.62
N GLY A 243 -10.36 -25.14 -8.64
CA GLY A 243 -9.62 -26.17 -7.91
C GLY A 243 -10.24 -26.62 -6.59
N HIS A 244 -11.41 -26.09 -6.21
CA HIS A 244 -12.10 -26.54 -4.99
C HIS A 244 -12.57 -28.02 -5.12
N ASP A 245 -12.98 -28.44 -6.33
CA ASP A 245 -13.61 -29.75 -6.53
C ASP A 245 -12.85 -30.70 -7.47
N ASP A 246 -11.80 -30.23 -8.19
CA ASP A 246 -11.13 -31.04 -9.22
C ASP A 246 -9.60 -30.78 -9.30
N ALA A 247 -8.82 -31.85 -9.09
CA ALA A 247 -7.36 -31.87 -9.07
C ALA A 247 -6.71 -31.49 -10.43
N THR A 248 -7.45 -31.60 -11.53
CA THR A 248 -6.95 -31.23 -12.86
C THR A 248 -6.75 -29.72 -13.00
N TRP A 249 -7.54 -28.89 -12.31
CA TRP A 249 -7.38 -27.43 -12.30
C TRP A 249 -6.23 -26.97 -11.39
N LEU A 250 -5.91 -27.73 -10.34
CA LEU A 250 -4.67 -27.56 -9.56
C LEU A 250 -3.44 -27.80 -10.44
N ALA A 251 -3.45 -28.87 -11.23
CA ALA A 251 -2.38 -29.18 -12.18
C ALA A 251 -2.24 -28.11 -13.27
N ARG A 252 -3.34 -27.63 -13.87
CA ARG A 252 -3.32 -26.55 -14.87
C ARG A 252 -2.89 -25.19 -14.30
N GLY A 253 -3.22 -24.90 -13.05
CA GLY A 253 -2.67 -23.74 -12.34
C GLY A 253 -1.15 -23.85 -12.14
N SER A 254 -0.66 -25.05 -11.80
CA SER A 254 0.78 -25.29 -11.64
C SER A 254 1.57 -25.12 -12.95
N THR A 255 1.01 -25.52 -14.09
CA THR A 255 1.65 -25.34 -15.41
C THR A 255 1.71 -23.87 -15.83
N LEU A 256 0.70 -23.06 -15.49
CA LEU A 256 0.76 -21.60 -15.69
C LEU A 256 1.85 -20.93 -14.84
N ASN A 257 2.07 -21.41 -13.61
CA ASN A 257 3.16 -20.92 -12.77
C ASN A 257 4.53 -21.32 -13.35
N ALA A 258 4.67 -22.56 -13.82
CA ALA A 258 5.88 -23.02 -14.51
C ALA A 258 6.15 -22.20 -15.78
N ALA A 259 5.11 -21.86 -16.56
CA ALA A 259 5.22 -20.99 -17.72
C ALA A 259 5.64 -19.56 -17.34
N ALA A 260 5.08 -18.99 -16.26
CA ALA A 260 5.46 -17.67 -15.75
C ALA A 260 6.95 -17.63 -15.34
N ILE A 261 7.41 -18.66 -14.64
CA ILE A 261 8.83 -18.82 -14.25
C ILE A 261 9.72 -18.96 -15.48
N ALA A 262 9.31 -19.74 -16.49
CA ALA A 262 10.06 -19.88 -17.74
C ALA A 262 10.17 -18.56 -18.51
N VAL A 263 9.07 -17.79 -18.62
CA VAL A 263 9.07 -16.46 -19.27
C VAL A 263 9.94 -15.46 -18.51
N PHE A 264 9.90 -15.48 -17.18
CA PHE A 264 10.78 -14.68 -16.35
C PHE A 264 12.26 -15.05 -16.56
N ALA A 265 12.60 -16.34 -16.52
CA ALA A 265 13.95 -16.84 -16.77
C ALA A 265 14.46 -16.47 -18.17
N MET A 266 13.62 -16.63 -19.20
CA MET A 266 13.96 -16.21 -20.58
C MET A 266 14.22 -14.71 -20.66
N THR A 267 13.43 -13.88 -19.97
CA THR A 267 13.62 -12.42 -19.97
C THR A 267 14.94 -12.03 -19.30
N VAL A 268 15.27 -12.65 -18.16
CA VAL A 268 16.53 -12.44 -17.44
C VAL A 268 17.74 -12.89 -18.27
N LEU A 269 17.68 -14.07 -18.89
CA LEU A 269 18.74 -14.59 -19.76
C LEU A 269 18.92 -13.72 -21.01
N SER A 270 17.83 -13.25 -21.61
CA SER A 270 17.86 -12.34 -22.77
C SER A 270 18.50 -11.00 -22.40
N ALA A 271 18.17 -10.46 -21.22
CA ALA A 271 18.77 -9.23 -20.70
C ALA A 271 20.28 -9.40 -20.45
N ALA A 272 20.67 -10.47 -19.76
CA ALA A 272 22.07 -10.80 -19.44
C ALA A 272 22.91 -11.02 -20.71
N TRP A 273 22.37 -11.73 -21.70
CA TRP A 273 23.04 -11.96 -22.97
C TRP A 273 23.15 -10.68 -23.80
N SER A 274 22.11 -9.84 -23.81
CA SER A 274 22.16 -8.53 -24.48
C SER A 274 23.19 -7.59 -23.85
N TRP A 275 23.40 -7.68 -22.53
CA TRP A 275 24.39 -6.89 -21.80
C TRP A 275 25.82 -7.34 -22.13
N ARG A 276 26.10 -8.65 -22.12
CA ARG A 276 27.40 -9.21 -22.54
C ARG A 276 27.77 -8.84 -23.98
N ARG A 277 26.81 -8.75 -24.90
CA ARG A 277 27.06 -8.34 -26.29
C ARG A 277 27.41 -6.86 -26.45
N ARG A 278 26.97 -5.99 -25.51
CA ARG A 278 27.23 -4.54 -25.55
C ARG A 278 28.47 -4.13 -24.76
N HIS A 279 28.94 -4.98 -23.85
CA HIS A 279 30.12 -4.76 -23.02
C HIS A 279 31.00 -6.03 -23.04
N PRO A 280 31.79 -6.23 -24.11
CA PRO A 280 32.76 -7.34 -24.20
C PRO A 280 33.91 -7.20 -23.20
#